data_AF-A0A7C0UQB3-F1
#
_entry.id   AF-A0A7C0UQB3-F1
#
_cell.length_a   1.000
_cell.length_b   1.000
_cell.length_c   1.000
_cell.angle_alpha   90.00
_cell.angle_beta   90.00
_cell.angle_gamma   90.00
#
_symmetry.space_group_name_H-M   'P 1'
#
loop_
_entity.id
_entity.type
_entity.pdbx_description
1 polymer ?
#
loop_
_entity_poly.entity_id
_entity_poly.type
_entity_poly.pdbx_seq_one_letter_code
_entity_poly.pdbx_strand_id
1 'polypeptide(L)'
;MYKKVLLVVALLVMFSFTGCVSDFYPKDRYAGIVFDDVIIHKDVVYGHSYDYTGNLIDLLMDIYEPKGDFAHKRALVIAIHGGAFVGGDKASDKWVKLCTL
;
A
#
# COMPACT_ATOMS: atom_id res chain seq x y z
N MET A 1 1.01 18.57 51.13
CA MET A 1 2.10 18.73 50.14
C MET A 1 2.40 17.42 49.40
N TYR A 2 2.48 16.26 50.08
CA TYR A 2 2.72 14.95 49.45
C TYR A 2 1.69 14.53 48.37
N LYS A 3 0.40 14.87 48.52
CA LYS A 3 -0.64 14.55 47.51
C LYS A 3 -0.40 15.21 46.15
N LYS A 4 0.15 16.43 46.13
CA LYS A 4 0.49 17.15 44.88
C LYS A 4 1.73 16.56 44.22
N VAL A 5 2.71 16.15 45.03
CA VAL A 5 3.92 15.44 44.57
C VAL A 5 3.55 14.08 43.97
N LEU A 6 2.64 13.33 44.61
CA LEU A 6 2.18 12.03 44.12
C LEU A 6 1.47 12.14 42.75
N LEU A 7 0.68 13.19 42.56
CA LEU A 7 -0.07 13.43 41.33
C LEU A 7 0.86 13.82 40.17
N VAL A 8 1.89 14.63 40.42
CA VAL A 8 2.91 15.00 39.42
C VAL A 8 3.76 13.78 39.03
N VAL A 9 4.14 12.94 39.98
CA VAL A 9 4.88 11.70 39.69
C VAL A 9 4.04 10.74 38.85
N ALA A 10 2.75 10.58 39.16
CA ALA A 10 1.84 9.75 38.35
C ALA A 10 1.70 10.25 36.91
N LEU A 11 1.64 11.57 36.71
CA LEU A 11 1.55 12.17 35.37
C LEU A 11 2.84 11.94 34.54
N LEU A 12 4.01 11.97 35.21
CA LEU A 12 5.32 11.81 34.59
C LEU A 12 5.61 10.33 34.23
N VAL A 13 5.10 9.39 35.04
CA VAL A 13 5.14 7.94 34.75
C VAL A 13 4.22 7.59 33.58
N MET A 14 3.04 8.21 33.48
CA MET A 14 2.14 8.03 32.33
C MET A 14 2.74 8.56 31.02
N PHE A 15 3.46 9.70 31.07
CA PHE A 15 4.11 10.27 29.89
C PHE A 15 5.24 9.37 29.34
N SER A 16 5.91 8.64 30.23
CA SER A 16 7.01 7.70 29.89
C SER A 16 6.53 6.44 29.16
N PHE A 17 5.24 6.10 29.24
CA PHE A 17 4.65 4.94 28.53
C PHE A 17 4.28 5.24 27.07
N THR A 18 4.20 6.51 26.68
CA THR A 18 3.87 6.92 25.30
C THR A 18 5.05 6.78 24.32
N GLY A 19 6.24 6.43 24.80
CA GLY A 19 7.48 6.41 24.02
C GLY A 19 7.84 5.07 23.37
N CYS A 20 7.02 4.03 23.52
CA CYS A 20 7.29 2.72 22.92
C CYS A 20 6.07 2.18 22.16
N VAL A 21 5.67 2.89 21.10
CA VAL A 21 5.06 2.20 19.96
C VAL A 21 6.23 1.69 19.13
N SER A 22 6.65 0.45 19.41
CA SER A 22 7.50 -0.31 18.52
C SER A 22 6.91 -0.27 17.12
N ASP A 23 7.73 0.09 16.13
CA ASP A 23 7.44 0.08 14.68
C ASP A 23 6.08 -0.50 14.32
N PHE A 24 5.13 0.36 13.91
CA PHE A 24 3.91 -0.06 13.20
C PHE A 24 4.24 -0.53 11.78
N TYR A 25 5.45 -1.06 11.57
CA TYR A 25 5.90 -1.71 10.37
C TYR A 25 5.81 -3.20 10.62
N PRO A 26 5.07 -3.96 9.81
CA PRO A 26 5.07 -5.40 9.92
C PRO A 26 6.51 -5.87 9.71
N LYS A 27 7.19 -6.35 10.76
CA LYS A 27 8.56 -6.86 10.65
C LYS A 27 8.67 -8.01 9.63
N ASP A 28 7.53 -8.65 9.35
CA ASP A 28 7.35 -9.74 8.40
C ASP A 28 6.66 -9.31 7.09
N ARG A 29 6.59 -8.00 6.78
CA ARG A 29 5.87 -7.43 5.62
C ARG A 29 6.22 -8.05 4.26
N TYR A 30 7.42 -8.62 4.14
CA TYR A 30 7.89 -9.28 2.91
C TYR A 30 8.16 -10.77 3.11
N ALA A 31 7.81 -11.30 4.28
CA ALA A 31 7.97 -12.70 4.66
C ALA A 31 6.62 -13.44 4.74
N GLY A 32 5.49 -12.71 4.75
CA GLY A 32 4.16 -13.28 4.70
C GLY A 32 3.07 -12.23 4.50
N ILE A 33 1.84 -12.71 4.33
CA ILE A 33 0.63 -11.91 4.11
C ILE A 33 0.31 -11.12 5.39
N VAL A 34 0.43 -9.79 5.32
CA VAL A 34 0.18 -8.89 6.45
C VAL A 34 -0.90 -7.84 6.19
N PHE A 35 -1.48 -7.82 4.99
CA PHE A 35 -2.55 -6.90 4.60
C PHE A 35 -3.82 -7.66 4.25
N ASP A 36 -4.94 -7.19 4.79
CA ASP A 36 -6.25 -7.85 4.63
C ASP A 36 -7.10 -7.26 3.49
N ASP A 37 -6.72 -6.09 2.96
CA ASP A 37 -7.52 -5.34 1.98
C ASP A 37 -6.62 -4.52 1.03
N VAL A 38 -7.15 -4.22 -0.16
CA VAL A 38 -6.44 -3.52 -1.24
C VAL A 38 -7.30 -2.37 -1.76
N ILE A 39 -6.69 -1.21 -1.91
CA ILE A 39 -7.26 -0.06 -2.63
C ILE A 39 -6.86 -0.21 -4.10
N ILE A 40 -7.84 -0.17 -5.00
CA ILE A 40 -7.60 -0.26 -6.45
C ILE A 40 -7.97 1.08 -7.08
N HIS A 41 -6.99 1.76 -7.65
CA HIS A 41 -7.20 2.93 -8.50
C HIS A 41 -7.28 2.46 -9.94
N LYS A 42 -8.49 2.48 -10.51
CA LYS A 42 -8.74 1.95 -11.84
C LYS A 42 -8.50 2.98 -12.94
N ASP A 43 -8.14 2.48 -14.12
CA ASP A 43 -8.10 3.25 -15.37
C ASP A 43 -7.26 4.54 -15.28
N VAL A 44 -6.14 4.47 -14.54
CA VAL A 44 -5.19 5.59 -14.44
C VAL A 44 -4.45 5.72 -15.76
N VAL A 45 -4.58 6.89 -16.39
CA VAL A 45 -3.82 7.22 -17.61
C VAL A 45 -2.35 7.40 -17.24
N TYR A 46 -1.50 6.52 -17.76
CA TYR A 46 -0.05 6.61 -17.54
C TYR A 46 0.71 7.16 -18.74
N GLY A 47 0.05 7.30 -19.88
CA GLY A 47 0.64 7.85 -21.09
C GLY A 47 -0.31 7.75 -22.27
N HIS A 48 0.23 8.06 -23.44
CA HIS A 48 -0.50 8.02 -24.72
C HIS A 48 0.38 7.37 -25.79
N SER A 49 -0.25 6.67 -26.73
CA SER A 49 0.43 6.10 -27.91
C SER A 49 -0.51 6.10 -29.10
N TYR A 50 0.04 6.03 -30.31
CA TYR A 50 -0.76 5.73 -31.49
C TYR A 50 -1.03 4.22 -31.58
N ASP A 51 -2.26 3.85 -31.92
CA ASP A 51 -2.62 2.47 -32.25
C ASP A 51 -2.16 2.09 -33.68
N TYR A 52 -2.38 0.83 -34.08
CA TYR A 52 -1.95 0.34 -35.39
C TYR A 52 -2.69 0.99 -36.58
N THR A 53 -3.79 1.70 -36.33
CA THR A 53 -4.55 2.46 -37.33
C THR A 53 -4.20 3.95 -37.35
N GLY A 54 -3.31 4.39 -36.45
CA GLY A 54 -2.84 5.77 -36.34
C GLY A 54 -3.71 6.67 -35.44
N ASN A 55 -4.62 6.10 -34.64
CA ASN A 55 -5.37 6.88 -33.67
C ASN A 55 -4.55 7.06 -32.39
N LEU A 56 -4.52 8.28 -31.83
CA LEU A 56 -3.96 8.50 -30.50
C LEU A 56 -4.89 7.90 -29.45
N ILE A 57 -4.35 7.02 -28.62
CA ILE A 57 -5.07 6.34 -27.54
C ILE A 57 -4.40 6.58 -26.19
N ASP A 58 -5.21 6.56 -25.14
CA ASP A 58 -4.74 6.57 -23.76
C ASP A 58 -4.26 5.17 -23.38
N LEU A 59 -3.14 5.12 -22.67
CA LEU A 59 -2.64 3.91 -22.06
C LEU A 59 -3.04 3.91 -20.58
N LEU A 60 -3.80 2.89 -20.19
CA LEU A 60 -4.44 2.79 -18.88
C LEU A 60 -3.76 1.71 -18.03
N MET A 61 -3.62 1.97 -16.73
CA MET A 61 -3.19 0.99 -15.74
C MET A 61 -4.12 0.99 -14.53
N ASP A 62 -4.15 -0.13 -13.83
CA ASP A 62 -4.74 -0.22 -12.50
C ASP A 62 -3.61 -0.21 -11.46
N ILE A 63 -3.76 0.59 -10.41
CA ILE A 63 -2.80 0.66 -9.30
C ILE A 63 -3.43 -0.04 -8.10
N TYR A 64 -2.75 -1.08 -7.61
CA TYR A 64 -3.16 -1.88 -6.45
C TYR A 64 -2.28 -1.49 -5.26
N GLU A 65 -2.89 -0.99 -4.19
CA GLU A 65 -2.19 -0.53 -3.00
C GLU A 65 -2.72 -1.26 -1.75
N PRO A 66 -1.86 -1.85 -0.91
CA PRO A 66 -2.30 -2.46 0.33
C PRO A 66 -2.87 -1.39 1.26
N LYS A 67 -4.07 -1.62 1.78
CA LYS A 67 -4.75 -0.66 2.65
C LYS A 67 -4.08 -0.62 4.02
N GLY A 68 -3.80 0.59 4.51
CA GLY A 68 -3.14 0.77 5.80
C GLY A 68 -1.62 0.53 5.78
N ASP A 69 -1.00 0.46 4.60
CA ASP A 69 0.46 0.48 4.48
C ASP A 69 1.00 1.92 4.63
N PHE A 70 1.81 2.16 5.66
CA PHE A 70 2.39 3.47 5.96
C PHE A 70 3.86 3.60 5.52
N ALA A 71 4.42 2.62 4.81
CA ALA A 71 5.83 2.68 4.41
C ALA A 71 6.12 3.75 3.38
N HIS A 72 7.03 4.65 3.75
CA HIS A 72 7.53 5.70 2.87
C HIS A 72 8.41 5.17 1.73
N LYS A 73 9.00 3.98 1.88
CA LYS A 73 9.80 3.31 0.86
C LYS A 73 9.31 1.88 0.72
N ARG A 74 8.75 1.54 -0.44
CA ARG A 74 8.25 0.21 -0.79
C ARG A 74 8.75 -0.19 -2.16
N ALA A 75 8.91 -1.49 -2.38
CA ALA A 75 9.14 -2.01 -3.71
C ALA A 75 7.94 -1.73 -4.62
N LEU A 76 8.21 -1.32 -5.85
CA LEU A 76 7.21 -1.20 -6.90
C LEU A 76 7.29 -2.45 -7.78
N VAL A 77 6.14 -3.07 -8.03
CA VAL A 77 6.00 -4.15 -9.00
C VAL A 77 5.22 -3.62 -10.19
N ILE A 78 5.81 -3.72 -11.39
CA ILE A 78 5.11 -3.45 -12.64
C ILE A 78 4.75 -4.80 -13.25
N ALA A 79 3.46 -5.12 -13.28
CA ALA A 79 2.95 -6.33 -13.88
C ALA A 79 2.34 -6.01 -15.26
N ILE A 80 2.67 -6.82 -16.25
CA ILE A 80 2.11 -6.73 -17.60
C ILE A 80 1.27 -7.98 -17.81
N HIS A 81 -0.02 -7.81 -18.10
CA HIS A 81 -0.90 -8.94 -18.33
C HIS A 81 -0.50 -9.68 -19.62
N GLY A 82 -0.74 -11.00 -19.64
CA GLY A 82 -0.59 -11.80 -20.85
C GLY A 82 -1.73 -11.56 -21.84
N GLY A 83 -1.88 -12.48 -22.80
CA GLY A 83 -2.99 -12.46 -23.76
C GLY A 83 -2.58 -12.32 -25.23
N ALA A 84 -1.29 -12.47 -25.54
CA ALA A 84 -0.77 -12.59 -26.90
C ALA A 84 -1.26 -11.49 -27.87
N PHE A 85 -1.46 -10.28 -27.36
CA PHE A 85 -1.97 -9.11 -28.10
C PHE A 85 -3.40 -9.22 -28.63
N VAL A 86 -4.11 -10.33 -28.37
CA VAL A 86 -5.50 -10.54 -28.75
C VAL A 86 -6.47 -10.41 -27.57
N GLY A 87 -5.94 -10.39 -26.35
CA GLY A 87 -6.73 -10.16 -25.14
C GLY A 87 -5.84 -9.93 -23.93
N GLY A 88 -6.40 -10.23 -22.77
CA GLY A 88 -5.82 -9.89 -21.48
C GLY A 88 -6.39 -8.60 -20.92
N ASP A 89 -6.32 -8.47 -19.60
CA ASP A 89 -6.86 -7.33 -18.88
C ASP A 89 -5.95 -6.99 -17.70
N LYS A 90 -5.84 -5.70 -17.42
CA LYS A 90 -5.24 -5.14 -16.21
C LYS A 90 -6.06 -5.47 -14.96
N ALA A 91 -7.35 -5.78 -15.10
CA ALA A 91 -8.21 -6.25 -14.02
C ALA A 91 -8.06 -7.77 -13.82
N SER A 92 -7.38 -8.18 -12.74
CA SER A 92 -7.28 -9.59 -12.36
C SER A 92 -7.15 -9.78 -10.85
N ASP A 93 -7.89 -10.75 -10.30
CA ASP A 93 -7.78 -11.16 -8.90
C ASP A 93 -6.36 -11.59 -8.49
N LYS A 94 -5.54 -11.97 -9.47
CA LYS A 94 -4.13 -12.29 -9.25
C LYS A 94 -3.36 -11.10 -8.68
N TRP A 95 -3.67 -9.89 -9.14
CA TRP A 95 -3.00 -8.66 -8.69
C TRP A 95 -3.45 -8.27 -7.29
N VAL A 96 -4.72 -8.50 -6.94
CA VAL A 96 -5.21 -8.32 -5.58
C VAL A 96 -4.46 -9.25 -4.61
N LYS A 97 -4.35 -10.54 -4.94
CA LYS A 97 -3.62 -11.52 -4.11
C LYS A 97 -2.14 -11.21 -3.98
N LEU A 98 -1.51 -10.70 -5.05
CA LEU A 98 -0.11 -10.29 -5.03
C LEU A 98 0.12 -9.04 -4.17
N CYS A 99 -0.85 -8.13 -4.11
CA CYS A 99 -0.76 -6.88 -3.36
C CYS A 99 -0.90 -7.10 -1.84
N THR A 100 -1.59 -8.17 -1.43
CA THR A 100 -1.73 -8.56 -0.01
C THR A 100 -0.58 -9.41 0.54
N LEU A 101 0.22 -10.00 -0.36
CA LEU A 101 1.41 -10.82 -0.03
C LEU A 101 2.49 -10.00 0.68
#